data_AF-A0A7U9XQP6-F1
#
_entry.id   AF-A0A7U9XQP6-F1
#
_cell.length_a   1.000
_cell.length_b   1.000
_cell.length_c   1.000
_cell.angle_alpha   90.00
_cell.angle_beta   90.00
_cell.angle_gamma   90.00
#
_symmetry.space_group_name_H-M   'P 1'
#
loop_
_entity.id
_entity.type
_entity.pdbx_description
1 polymer ?
#
loop_
_entity_poly.entity_id
_entity_poly.type
_entity_poly.pdbx_seq_one_letter_code
_entity_poly.pdbx_strand_id
1 'polypeptide(L)'
;MPNIMIVLTASFGFMRGEKTGLIMGFACGFLSDIFFGNVLGLNAMIYMYIGYANGKFNRIFYQEDIKLPLGLIFLSDLAYGFLYYVTLFLMRARFNIRYYFIHIILPEVVYTILVTLLLYPLVLWINKKLEESEKRRARKFV
;
A
#
# COMPACT_ATOMS: atom_id res chain seq x y z
N MET A 1 4.04 -2.00 -13.95
CA MET A 1 5.25 -2.34 -13.14
C MET A 1 4.74 -2.63 -11.74
N PRO A 2 5.29 -3.61 -10.99
CA PRO A 2 4.79 -3.93 -9.66
C PRO A 2 4.88 -2.74 -8.72
N ASN A 3 3.81 -2.47 -7.98
CA ASN A 3 3.70 -1.29 -7.15
C ASN A 3 4.32 -1.50 -5.77
N ILE A 4 5.65 -1.42 -5.66
CA ILE A 4 6.36 -1.68 -4.40
C ILE A 4 5.97 -0.69 -3.30
N MET A 5 5.62 0.55 -3.66
CA MET A 5 5.17 1.53 -2.68
C MET A 5 3.85 1.13 -2.03
N ILE A 6 2.92 0.53 -2.78
CA ILE A 6 1.64 0.10 -2.19
C ILE A 6 1.84 -1.05 -1.20
N VAL A 7 2.77 -1.96 -1.50
CA VAL A 7 3.15 -3.06 -0.61
C VAL A 7 3.67 -2.51 0.72
N LEU A 8 4.57 -1.52 0.66
CA LEU A 8 5.10 -0.87 1.85
C LEU A 8 4.00 -0.13 2.63
N THR A 9 3.22 0.72 1.96
CA THR A 9 2.14 1.49 2.59
C THR A 9 1.10 0.59 3.26
N ALA A 10 0.62 -0.43 2.56
CA ALA A 10 -0.35 -1.38 3.11
C ALA A 10 0.25 -2.13 4.30
N SER A 11 1.50 -2.61 4.17
CA SER A 11 2.19 -3.35 5.23
C SER A 11 2.37 -2.52 6.50
N PHE A 12 2.90 -1.30 6.39
CA PHE A 12 3.03 -0.43 7.55
C PHE A 12 1.67 -0.01 8.11
N GLY A 13 0.66 0.13 7.26
CA GLY A 13 -0.72 0.40 7.67
C GLY A 13 -1.25 -0.68 8.59
N PHE A 14 -1.41 -1.92 8.10
CA PHE A 14 -1.96 -2.98 8.94
C PHE A 14 -1.00 -3.44 10.05
N MET A 15 0.31 -3.18 9.99
CA MET A 15 1.25 -3.56 11.07
C MET A 15 1.33 -2.55 12.21
N ARG A 16 1.20 -1.24 11.95
CA ARG A 16 1.38 -0.17 12.94
C ARG A 16 0.12 0.68 13.19
N GLY A 17 -0.96 0.41 12.48
CA GLY A 17 -2.27 1.03 12.70
C GLY A 17 -2.57 2.23 11.79
N GLU A 18 -3.78 2.77 11.95
CA GLU A 18 -4.37 3.80 11.09
C GLU A 18 -3.54 5.09 10.97
N LYS A 19 -3.00 5.60 12.08
CA LYS A 19 -2.21 6.84 12.09
C LYS A 19 -0.89 6.68 11.33
N THR A 20 -0.19 5.57 11.57
CA THR A 20 1.07 5.27 10.90
C THR A 20 0.85 4.96 9.43
N GLY A 21 -0.22 4.21 9.09
CA GLY A 21 -0.61 3.95 7.72
C GLY A 21 -0.93 5.22 6.93
N LEU A 22 -1.64 6.17 7.54
CA LEU A 22 -1.95 7.47 6.94
C LEU A 22 -0.69 8.28 6.62
N ILE A 23 0.22 8.42 7.60
CA ILE A 23 1.46 9.20 7.43
C ILE A 23 2.38 8.54 6.41
N MET A 24 2.58 7.21 6.49
CA MET A 24 3.41 6.47 5.55
C MET A 24 2.82 6.49 4.14
N GLY A 25 1.50 6.35 4.02
CA GLY A 25 0.81 6.45 2.73
C GLY A 25 0.96 7.82 2.10
N PHE A 26 0.77 8.89 2.86
CA PHE A 26 1.01 10.25 2.37
C PHE A 26 2.46 10.45 1.93
N ALA A 27 3.44 10.04 2.75
CA ALA A 27 4.85 10.19 2.42
C ALA A 27 5.25 9.41 1.16
N CYS A 28 4.86 8.14 1.04
CA CYS A 28 5.11 7.31 -0.13
C CYS A 28 4.41 7.86 -1.39
N GLY A 29 3.15 8.26 -1.27
CA GLY A 29 2.40 8.84 -2.38
C GLY A 29 2.95 10.20 -2.81
N PHE A 30 3.41 11.03 -1.88
CA PHE A 30 4.04 12.31 -2.18
C PHE A 30 5.41 12.14 -2.86
N LEU A 31 6.20 11.16 -2.41
CA LEU A 31 7.42 10.75 -3.10
C LEU A 31 7.10 10.26 -4.52
N SER A 32 6.07 9.41 -4.68
CA SER A 32 5.60 8.99 -6.01
C SER A 32 5.21 10.17 -6.89
N ASP A 33 4.53 11.17 -6.33
CA ASP A 33 4.12 12.35 -7.06
C ASP A 33 5.32 13.19 -7.56
N ILE A 34 6.39 13.31 -6.77
CA ILE A 34 7.59 14.08 -7.15
C ILE A 34 8.38 13.37 -8.25
N PHE A 35 8.58 12.05 -8.14
CA PHE A 35 9.46 11.32 -9.06
C PHE A 35 8.74 10.81 -10.31
N PHE A 36 7.48 10.40 -10.17
CA PHE A 36 6.75 9.65 -11.20
C PHE A 36 5.34 10.22 -11.48
N GLY A 37 4.91 11.25 -10.74
CA GLY A 37 3.56 11.80 -10.84
C GLY A 37 3.38 12.72 -12.02
N ASN A 38 2.28 12.53 -12.77
CA ASN A 38 1.80 13.51 -13.74
C ASN A 38 1.08 14.69 -13.08
N VAL A 39 0.52 14.47 -11.89
CA VAL A 39 -0.25 15.46 -11.11
C VAL A 39 0.20 15.37 -9.67
N LEU A 40 0.82 16.43 -9.16
CA LEU A 40 1.26 16.51 -7.77
C LEU A 40 0.05 16.41 -6.83
N GLY A 41 0.15 15.58 -5.80
CA GLY A 41 -0.85 15.39 -4.77
C GLY A 41 -1.85 14.26 -5.05
N LEU A 42 -1.97 13.78 -6.30
CA LEU A 42 -2.92 12.72 -6.62
C LEU A 42 -2.52 11.39 -5.98
N ASN A 43 -1.26 10.96 -6.16
CA ASN A 43 -0.80 9.72 -5.52
C ASN A 43 -0.73 9.90 -4.01
N ALA A 44 -0.30 11.06 -3.50
CA ALA A 44 -0.28 11.34 -2.07
C ALA A 44 -1.66 11.09 -1.41
N MET A 45 -2.73 11.60 -2.03
CA MET A 45 -4.09 11.36 -1.53
C MET A 45 -4.49 9.89 -1.60
N ILE A 46 -4.32 9.24 -2.76
CA ILE A 46 -4.76 7.84 -2.93
C ILE A 46 -4.03 6.91 -1.96
N TYR A 47 -2.70 7.03 -1.86
CA TYR A 47 -1.91 6.19 -0.96
C TYR A 47 -2.22 6.48 0.52
N MET A 48 -2.49 7.73 0.89
CA MET A 48 -2.91 8.09 2.24
C MET A 48 -4.22 7.38 2.63
N TYR A 49 -5.24 7.41 1.77
CA TYR A 49 -6.51 6.72 2.03
C TYR A 49 -6.35 5.21 2.11
N ILE A 50 -5.55 4.64 1.21
CA ILE A 50 -5.25 3.20 1.21
C ILE A 50 -4.50 2.80 2.48
N GLY A 51 -3.49 3.55 2.89
CA GLY A 51 -2.75 3.32 4.13
C GLY A 51 -3.63 3.43 5.37
N TYR A 52 -4.52 4.42 5.41
CA TYR A 52 -5.50 4.58 6.49
C TYR A 52 -6.50 3.41 6.54
N ALA A 53 -7.04 3.00 5.40
CA ALA A 53 -7.98 1.90 5.30
C ALA A 53 -7.34 0.57 5.75
N ASN A 54 -6.14 0.27 5.27
CA ASN A 54 -5.36 -0.90 5.71
C ASN A 54 -5.03 -0.85 7.20
N GLY A 55 -4.77 0.34 7.75
CA GLY A 55 -4.49 0.51 9.17
C GLY A 55 -5.66 0.24 10.09
N LYS A 56 -6.91 0.29 9.61
CA LYS A 56 -8.06 -0.19 10.39
C LYS A 56 -8.04 -1.70 10.61
N PHE A 57 -7.47 -2.45 9.67
CA PHE A 57 -7.33 -3.91 9.78
C PHE A 57 -6.18 -4.35 10.69
N ASN A 58 -5.44 -3.40 11.28
CA ASN A 58 -4.38 -3.72 12.25
C ASN A 58 -4.87 -4.56 13.43
N ARG A 59 -6.09 -4.34 13.91
CA ARG A 59 -6.67 -5.12 15.01
C ARG A 59 -6.96 -6.58 14.66
N ILE A 60 -7.08 -6.90 13.37
CA ILE A 60 -7.39 -8.24 12.84
C ILE A 60 -6.11 -8.89 12.29
N PHE A 61 -4.96 -8.19 12.36
CA PHE A 61 -3.71 -8.68 11.79
C PHE A 61 -3.09 -9.77 12.67
N TYR A 62 -3.14 -11.01 12.18
CA TYR A 62 -2.40 -12.15 12.74
C TYR A 62 -1.11 -12.33 11.94
N GLN A 63 0.05 -12.24 12.60
CA GLN A 63 1.38 -12.35 11.97
C GLN A 63 1.64 -13.72 11.32
N GLU A 64 0.86 -14.74 11.69
CA GLU A 64 1.01 -16.12 11.21
C GLU A 64 0.23 -16.38 9.90
N ASP A 65 -0.77 -15.54 9.59
CA ASP A 65 -1.63 -15.72 8.41
C ASP A 65 -1.23 -14.78 7.26
N ILE A 66 -0.49 -15.30 6.27
CA ILE A 66 -0.08 -14.53 5.08
C ILE A 66 -1.28 -14.12 4.17
N LYS A 67 -2.43 -14.76 4.34
CA LYS A 67 -3.62 -14.57 3.48
C LYS A 67 -4.22 -13.17 3.62
N LEU A 68 -4.30 -12.67 4.86
CA LEU A 68 -4.86 -11.34 5.15
C LEU A 68 -4.03 -10.20 4.54
N PRO A 69 -2.70 -10.11 4.76
CA PRO A 69 -1.86 -9.11 4.11
C PRO A 69 -1.88 -9.20 2.59
N LEU A 70 -1.88 -10.41 2.02
CA LEU A 70 -2.03 -10.61 0.57
C LEU A 70 -3.35 -10.06 0.04
N GLY A 71 -4.47 -10.39 0.69
CA GLY A 71 -5.79 -9.91 0.28
C GLY A 71 -5.91 -8.39 0.38
N LEU A 72 -5.36 -7.79 1.45
CA LEU A 72 -5.34 -6.35 1.64
C LEU A 72 -4.49 -5.65 0.58
N ILE A 73 -3.31 -6.17 0.26
CA ILE A 73 -2.44 -5.60 -0.77
C ILE A 73 -3.07 -5.73 -2.15
N PHE A 74 -3.66 -6.88 -2.48
CA PHE A 74 -4.41 -7.09 -3.72
C PHE A 74 -5.55 -6.08 -3.88
N LEU A 75 -6.38 -5.93 -2.84
CA LEU A 75 -7.50 -4.99 -2.87
C LEU A 75 -7.02 -3.54 -2.96
N SER A 76 -5.91 -3.22 -2.28
CA SER A 76 -5.30 -1.89 -2.31
C SER A 76 -4.75 -1.55 -3.69
N ASP A 77 -4.07 -2.48 -4.35
CA ASP A 77 -3.51 -2.27 -5.69
C ASP A 77 -4.61 -2.13 -6.74
N LEU A 78 -5.66 -2.95 -6.63
CA LEU A 78 -6.87 -2.80 -7.46
C LEU A 78 -7.55 -1.44 -7.23
N ALA A 79 -7.72 -1.04 -5.98
CA ALA A 79 -8.34 0.24 -5.63
C ALA A 79 -7.48 1.41 -6.14
N TYR A 80 -6.16 1.34 -6.03
CA TYR A 80 -5.25 2.32 -6.58
C TYR A 80 -5.38 2.42 -8.10
N GLY A 81 -5.26 1.31 -8.82
CA GLY A 81 -5.38 1.29 -10.27
C GLY A 81 -6.75 1.81 -10.75
N PHE A 82 -7.82 1.45 -10.05
CA PHE A 82 -9.16 1.94 -10.34
C PHE A 82 -9.32 3.44 -10.06
N LEU A 83 -8.93 3.92 -8.88
CA LEU A 83 -9.04 5.34 -8.51
C LEU A 83 -8.17 6.22 -9.39
N TYR A 84 -6.93 5.82 -9.62
CA TYR A 84 -6.00 6.53 -10.49
C TYR A 84 -6.54 6.62 -11.93
N TYR A 85 -7.08 5.51 -12.44
CA TYR A 85 -7.76 5.48 -13.73
C TYR A 85 -8.96 6.41 -13.76
N VAL A 86 -9.88 6.33 -12.78
CA VAL A 86 -11.08 7.18 -12.72
C VAL A 86 -10.71 8.66 -12.68
N THR A 87 -9.71 9.06 -11.88
CA THR A 87 -9.31 10.47 -11.77
C THR A 87 -8.68 11.00 -13.06
N LEU A 88 -7.75 10.27 -13.68
CA LEU A 88 -7.15 10.68 -14.95
C LEU A 88 -8.16 10.64 -16.10
N PHE A 89 -9.08 9.69 -16.05
CA PHE A 89 -10.13 9.54 -17.04
C PHE A 89 -11.13 10.68 -16.99
N LEU A 90 -11.55 11.11 -15.78
CA LEU A 90 -12.46 12.24 -15.61
C LEU A 90 -11.87 13.51 -16.24
N MET A 91 -10.55 13.66 -16.21
CA MET A 91 -9.84 14.76 -16.88
C MET A 91 -9.70 14.60 -18.41
N ARG A 92 -9.74 13.38 -18.96
CA ARG A 92 -9.51 13.12 -20.40
C ARG A 92 -10.74 12.69 -21.21
N ALA A 93 -11.88 12.39 -20.60
CA ALA A 93 -13.16 12.05 -21.25
C ALA A 93 -13.11 10.90 -22.30
N ARG A 94 -12.27 9.87 -22.11
CA ARG A 94 -12.05 8.78 -23.09
C ARG A 94 -12.59 7.41 -22.61
N PHE A 95 -13.86 7.09 -22.86
CA PHE A 95 -14.62 5.90 -22.39
C PHE A 95 -14.17 4.51 -22.90
N ASN A 96 -13.02 3.99 -22.45
CA ASN A 96 -12.62 2.58 -22.68
C ASN A 96 -12.18 1.83 -21.40
N ILE A 97 -13.09 1.80 -20.41
CA ILE A 97 -12.87 1.19 -19.07
C ILE A 97 -12.49 -0.30 -19.18
N ARG A 98 -13.22 -1.07 -20.01
CA ARG A 98 -13.02 -2.52 -20.14
C ARG A 98 -11.63 -2.86 -20.68
N TYR A 99 -11.15 -2.11 -21.68
CA TYR A 99 -9.84 -2.33 -22.27
C TYR A 99 -8.72 -2.07 -21.25
N TYR A 100 -8.78 -0.95 -20.54
CA TYR A 100 -7.81 -0.57 -19.52
C TYR A 100 -7.77 -1.55 -18.35
N PHE A 101 -8.93 -2.00 -17.88
CA PHE A 101 -9.00 -2.93 -16.76
C PHE A 101 -8.30 -4.26 -17.08
N ILE A 102 -8.56 -4.83 -18.26
CA ILE A 102 -8.02 -6.15 -18.65
C ILE A 102 -6.54 -6.08 -19.05
N HIS A 103 -6.11 -5.03 -19.76
CA HIS A 103 -4.77 -4.98 -20.34
C HIS A 103 -3.74 -4.25 -19.47
N ILE A 104 -4.16 -3.45 -18.49
CA ILE A 104 -3.26 -2.64 -17.67
C ILE A 104 -3.38 -3.01 -16.19
N ILE A 105 -4.57 -2.89 -15.61
CA ILE A 105 -4.76 -3.11 -14.17
C ILE A 105 -4.55 -4.58 -13.81
N LEU A 106 -5.15 -5.51 -14.55
CA LEU A 106 -5.11 -6.94 -14.22
C LEU A 106 -3.68 -7.53 -14.26
N PRO A 107 -2.86 -7.28 -15.30
CA PRO A 107 -1.45 -7.72 -15.30
C PRO A 107 -0.64 -7.07 -14.18
N GLU A 108 -0.83 -5.76 -13.93
CA GLU A 108 -0.13 -5.03 -12.88
C GLU A 108 -0.36 -5.66 -11.51
N VAL A 109 -1.62 -5.93 -11.17
CA VAL A 109 -2.01 -6.54 -9.90
C VAL A 109 -1.43 -7.94 -9.72
N VAL A 110 -1.38 -8.74 -10.79
CA VAL A 110 -0.74 -10.06 -10.78
C VAL A 110 0.75 -9.93 -10.45
N TYR A 111 1.47 -9.00 -11.09
CA TYR A 111 2.87 -8.74 -10.78
C TYR A 111 3.07 -8.23 -9.35
N THR A 112 2.20 -7.34 -8.87
CA THR A 112 2.27 -6.83 -7.49
C THR A 112 2.09 -7.95 -6.47
N ILE A 113 1.15 -8.89 -6.67
CA ILE A 113 0.98 -10.05 -5.79
C ILE A 113 2.23 -10.93 -5.77
N LEU A 114 2.79 -11.25 -6.94
CA LEU A 114 4.00 -12.09 -7.03
C LEU A 114 5.18 -11.46 -6.29
N VAL A 115 5.38 -10.15 -6.46
CA VAL A 115 6.42 -9.40 -5.73
C VAL A 115 6.11 -9.34 -4.24
N THR A 116 4.84 -9.18 -3.86
CA THR A 116 4.41 -9.17 -2.46
C THR A 116 4.72 -10.49 -1.76
N LEU A 117 4.49 -11.63 -2.41
CA LEU A 117 4.83 -12.94 -1.86
C LEU A 117 6.33 -13.06 -1.51
N LEU A 118 7.20 -12.45 -2.32
CA LEU A 118 8.64 -12.43 -2.10
C LEU A 118 9.06 -11.37 -1.06
N LEU A 119 8.44 -10.18 -1.08
CA LEU A 119 8.81 -9.07 -0.19
C LEU A 119 8.21 -9.18 1.21
N TYR A 120 7.04 -9.80 1.36
CA TYR A 120 6.34 -9.87 2.64
C TYR A 120 7.17 -10.48 3.78
N PRO A 121 7.92 -11.60 3.59
CA PRO A 121 8.81 -12.13 4.62
C PRO A 121 9.87 -11.12 5.07
N LEU A 122 10.40 -10.33 4.15
CA LEU A 122 11.41 -9.31 4.42
C LEU A 122 10.81 -8.14 5.21
N VAL A 123 9.61 -7.69 4.84
CA VAL A 123 8.87 -6.65 5.58
C VAL A 123 8.53 -7.12 6.99
N LEU A 124 8.08 -8.36 7.15
CA LEU A 124 7.78 -8.95 8.45
C LEU A 124 9.03 -9.05 9.34
N TRP A 125 10.17 -9.43 8.75
CA TRP A 125 11.45 -9.49 9.46
C TRP A 125 11.90 -8.11 9.97
N ILE A 126 11.79 -7.08 9.12
CA ILE A 126 12.10 -5.70 9.51
C ILE A 126 11.18 -5.24 10.64
N ASN A 127 9.87 -5.54 10.54
CA ASN A 127 8.91 -5.14 11.56
C ASN A 127 9.21 -5.80 12.91
N LYS A 128 9.48 -7.12 12.93
CA LYS A 128 9.87 -7.83 14.17
C LYS A 128 11.11 -7.23 14.81
N LYS A 129 12.12 -6.90 14.01
CA LYS A 129 13.37 -6.29 14.49
C LYS A 129 13.15 -4.88 15.08
N LEU A 130 12.27 -4.08 14.48
CA LEU A 130 11.85 -2.78 15.01
C LEU A 130 11.12 -2.95 16.34
N GLU A 131 10.16 -3.87 16.43
CA GLU A 131 9.37 -4.11 17.64
C GLU A 131 10.25 -4.57 18.83
N GLU A 132 11.25 -5.42 18.58
CA GLU A 132 12.24 -5.80 19.59
C GLU A 132 13.05 -4.61 20.11
N SER A 133 13.44 -3.69 19.22
CA SER A 133 14.21 -2.50 19.59
C SER A 133 13.39 -1.52 20.43
N GLU A 134 12.09 -1.37 20.13
CA GLU A 134 11.15 -0.57 20.90
C GLU A 134 10.91 -1.17 22.30
N LYS A 135 10.70 -2.49 22.40
CA LYS A 135 10.57 -3.20 23.70
C LYS A 135 11.82 -3.13 24.57
N ARG A 136 13.02 -3.08 23.96
CA ARG A 136 14.29 -2.88 24.69
C ARG A 136 14.43 -1.43 25.19
N ARG A 137 14.00 -0.44 24.41
CA ARG A 137 13.98 0.97 24.85
C ARG A 137 12.98 1.18 25.98
N ALA A 138 11.76 0.67 25.87
CA ALA A 138 10.74 0.80 26.92
C ALA A 138 11.21 0.25 28.28
N ARG A 139 11.93 -0.87 28.28
CA ARG A 139 12.52 -1.48 29.49
C ARG A 139 13.70 -0.71 30.10
N LYS A 140 14.30 0.26 29.39
CA LYS A 140 15.35 1.12 29.94
C LYS A 140 14.81 2.38 30.63
N PHE A 141 13.51 2.65 30.51
CA PHE A 141 12.84 3.79 31.14
C PHE A 141 11.92 3.39 32.30
N VAL A 142 12.02 2.14 32.76
CA VAL A 142 11.41 1.59 33.99
C VAL A 142 12.57 1.16 34.89
#